data_AF-A0A962EES0-F1
#
_entry.id   AF-A0A962EES0-F1
#
_cell.length_a   1.000
_cell.length_b   1.000
_cell.length_c   1.000
_cell.angle_alpha   90.00
_cell.angle_beta   90.00
_cell.angle_gamma   90.00
#
_symmetry.space_group_name_H-M   'P 1'
#
loop_
_entity.id
_entity.type
_entity.pdbx_description
1 polymer ?
#
loop_
_entity_poly.entity_id
_entity_poly.type
_entity_poly.pdbx_seq_one_letter_code
_entity_poly.pdbx_strand_id
1 'polypeptide(L)'
;YNPDGNLKPNEVAQVFSFDMTTQGQLPRFEAAAGGGINVRAYTDLKRHNLCDAQVRHYCNEQVVQGGISTEVFLTRRLWDAGNSAPYGHRGDLTTLTEAIMAHGGEAAASRVAFEQLGAQGQAEIIEFLKSLQMLEPGTPSLVVDKRGKPADKAAAAKRVGEAVKG
;
A
#
# COMPACT_ATOMS: atom_id res chain seq x y z
N TYR A 1 -12.88 2.26 -21.08
CA TYR A 1 -12.41 2.49 -22.46
C TYR A 1 -12.08 1.13 -23.06
N ASN A 2 -12.73 0.74 -24.15
CA ASN A 2 -12.47 -0.51 -24.87
C ASN A 2 -12.18 -0.13 -26.34
N PRO A 3 -10.90 -0.12 -26.78
CA PRO A 3 -10.52 0.39 -28.10
C PRO A 3 -11.16 -0.40 -29.24
N ASP A 4 -11.09 0.14 -30.46
CA ASP A 4 -11.62 -0.53 -31.65
C ASP A 4 -10.79 -1.75 -32.02
N GLY A 5 -11.45 -2.78 -32.56
CA GLY A 5 -10.88 -4.11 -32.79
C GLY A 5 -10.97 -5.07 -31.60
N ASN A 6 -11.32 -4.58 -30.40
CA ASN A 6 -11.66 -5.43 -29.27
C ASN A 6 -13.13 -5.82 -29.26
N LEU A 7 -13.42 -7.04 -28.79
CA LEU A 7 -14.77 -7.58 -28.61
C LEU A 7 -15.67 -6.59 -27.85
N LYS A 8 -16.83 -6.28 -28.42
CA LYS A 8 -17.81 -5.33 -27.89
C LYS A 8 -19.01 -6.06 -27.27
N PRO A 9 -19.73 -5.44 -26.31
CA PRO A 9 -20.89 -6.08 -25.66
C PRO A 9 -22.02 -6.50 -26.61
N ASN A 10 -22.17 -5.84 -27.76
CA ASN A 10 -23.18 -6.17 -28.78
C ASN A 10 -22.74 -7.29 -29.74
N GLU A 11 -21.49 -7.76 -29.63
CA GLU A 11 -20.92 -8.83 -30.46
C GLU A 11 -20.95 -10.20 -29.76
N VAL A 12 -21.45 -10.25 -28.52
CA VAL A 12 -21.55 -11.47 -27.71
C VAL A 12 -23.01 -11.82 -27.44
N ALA A 13 -23.30 -13.12 -27.38
CA ALA A 13 -24.64 -13.61 -27.05
C ALA A 13 -25.06 -13.30 -25.59
N GLN A 14 -24.08 -13.12 -24.70
CA GLN A 14 -24.32 -12.80 -23.30
C GLN A 14 -23.23 -11.88 -22.75
N VAL A 15 -23.64 -10.85 -22.02
CA VAL A 15 -22.75 -9.92 -21.32
C VAL A 15 -22.74 -10.27 -19.82
N PHE A 16 -21.56 -10.42 -19.25
CA PHE A 16 -21.37 -10.54 -17.81
C PHE A 16 -20.91 -9.19 -17.23
N SER A 17 -21.53 -8.77 -16.13
CA SER A 17 -21.15 -7.56 -15.42
C SER A 17 -21.16 -7.81 -13.91
N PHE A 18 -20.27 -7.13 -13.20
CA PHE A 18 -20.17 -7.19 -11.75
C PHE A 18 -20.18 -5.77 -11.19
N ASP A 19 -21.11 -5.50 -10.28
CA ASP A 19 -21.12 -4.28 -9.48
C ASP A 19 -20.23 -4.49 -8.24
N MET A 20 -19.01 -3.96 -8.29
CA MET A 20 -18.02 -4.12 -7.21
C MET A 20 -18.39 -3.41 -5.90
N THR A 21 -19.48 -2.63 -5.88
CA THR A 21 -20.00 -1.99 -4.67
C THR A 21 -21.02 -2.89 -3.95
N THR A 22 -21.70 -3.79 -4.67
CA THR A 22 -22.77 -4.65 -4.13
C THR A 22 -22.53 -6.16 -4.32
N GLN A 23 -21.52 -6.56 -5.09
CA GLN A 23 -21.19 -7.94 -5.41
C GLN A 23 -19.73 -8.25 -5.07
N GLY A 24 -19.42 -9.54 -4.89
CA GLY A 24 -18.08 -9.99 -4.48
C GLY A 24 -17.86 -10.03 -2.97
N GLN A 25 -16.62 -10.39 -2.59
CA GLN A 25 -16.18 -10.49 -1.21
C GLN A 25 -16.03 -9.12 -0.55
N LEU A 26 -16.23 -9.07 0.77
CA LEU A 26 -15.98 -7.87 1.56
C LEU A 26 -14.45 -7.71 1.82
N PRO A 27 -13.94 -6.47 1.98
CA PRO A 27 -14.66 -5.21 1.86
C PRO A 27 -14.91 -4.85 0.39
N ARG A 28 -16.11 -4.35 0.11
CA ARG A 28 -16.46 -3.84 -1.22
C ARG A 28 -16.05 -2.39 -1.38
N PHE A 29 -15.98 -1.94 -2.62
CA PHE A 29 -15.58 -0.58 -2.92
C PHE A 29 -16.68 0.43 -2.62
N GLU A 30 -16.28 1.62 -2.21
CA GLU A 30 -17.17 2.77 -2.12
C GLU A 30 -17.42 3.33 -3.53
N ALA A 31 -18.68 3.69 -3.82
CA ALA A 31 -19.00 4.42 -5.03
C ALA A 31 -18.40 5.84 -5.00
N ALA A 32 -17.86 6.28 -6.14
CA ALA A 32 -17.39 7.65 -6.29
C ALA A 32 -18.55 8.58 -6.71
N ALA A 33 -18.55 9.82 -6.23
CA ALA A 33 -19.64 10.78 -6.46
C ALA A 33 -19.91 11.11 -7.95
N GLY A 34 -18.92 10.90 -8.83
CA GLY A 34 -19.02 11.13 -10.28
C GLY A 34 -19.18 9.85 -11.11
N GLY A 35 -19.50 8.71 -10.48
CA GLY A 35 -19.49 7.39 -11.10
C GLY A 35 -18.14 6.68 -10.95
N GLY A 36 -18.17 5.35 -11.02
CA GLY A 36 -17.03 4.50 -10.71
C GLY A 36 -16.87 4.22 -9.20
N ILE A 37 -15.65 3.82 -8.81
CA ILE A 37 -15.33 3.40 -7.45
C ILE A 37 -14.11 4.12 -6.90
N ASN A 38 -14.06 4.33 -5.59
CA ASN A 38 -12.89 4.88 -4.91
C ASN A 38 -11.85 3.79 -4.66
N VAL A 39 -10.66 3.95 -5.25
CA VAL A 39 -9.52 3.05 -5.03
C VAL A 39 -8.40 3.81 -4.34
N ARG A 40 -8.18 3.53 -3.06
CA ARG A 40 -7.08 4.09 -2.27
C ARG A 40 -5.83 3.23 -2.43
N ALA A 41 -5.11 3.42 -3.52
CA ALA A 41 -3.91 2.62 -3.82
C ALA A 41 -2.66 3.08 -3.04
N TYR A 42 -2.70 4.30 -2.48
CA TYR A 42 -1.58 4.95 -1.79
C TYR A 42 -0.29 4.97 -2.64
N THR A 43 -0.46 5.23 -3.93
CA THR A 43 0.59 5.38 -4.92
C THR A 43 0.09 6.31 -6.00
N ASP A 44 1.00 7.07 -6.61
CA ASP A 44 0.73 7.86 -7.80
C ASP A 44 1.10 7.13 -9.11
N LEU A 45 1.63 5.91 -9.00
CA LEU A 45 2.09 5.06 -10.10
C LEU A 45 3.18 5.71 -10.96
N LYS A 46 3.96 6.64 -10.38
CA LYS A 46 5.09 7.29 -11.05
C LYS A 46 6.42 6.70 -10.61
N ARG A 47 7.47 7.09 -11.32
CA ARG A 47 8.85 6.80 -10.95
C ARG A 47 9.43 7.97 -10.17
N HIS A 48 10.13 7.65 -9.09
CA HIS A 48 10.78 8.64 -8.22
C HIS A 48 12.24 8.27 -8.03
N ASN A 49 13.10 9.29 -8.02
CA ASN A 49 14.48 9.09 -7.62
C ASN A 49 14.54 8.85 -6.10
N LEU A 50 15.02 7.67 -5.67
CA LEU A 50 15.18 7.31 -4.26
C LEU A 50 16.63 7.45 -3.76
N CYS A 51 17.46 8.16 -4.52
CA CYS A 51 18.89 8.29 -4.31
C CYS A 51 19.32 9.71 -4.02
N ASP A 52 20.08 9.87 -2.95
CA ASP A 52 20.79 11.11 -2.63
C ASP A 52 22.18 10.81 -2.01
N ALA A 53 22.82 11.80 -1.39
CA ALA A 53 24.12 11.64 -0.76
C ALA A 53 24.07 11.06 0.67
N GLN A 54 22.91 11.14 1.34
CA GLN A 54 22.72 10.75 2.75
C GLN A 54 22.23 9.31 2.88
N VAL A 55 21.23 8.92 2.09
CA VAL A 55 20.61 7.60 2.14
C VAL A 55 20.58 7.01 0.73
N ARG A 56 21.35 5.93 0.55
CA ARG A 56 21.54 5.26 -0.75
C ARG A 56 21.13 3.79 -0.76
N HIS A 57 20.39 3.32 0.24
CA HIS A 57 20.04 1.90 0.36
C HIS A 57 19.39 1.35 -0.92
N TYR A 58 18.48 2.10 -1.54
CA TYR A 58 17.81 1.71 -2.78
C TYR A 58 18.65 1.93 -4.07
N CYS A 59 19.81 2.58 -3.99
CA CYS A 59 20.61 3.04 -5.13
C CYS A 59 21.58 1.99 -5.64
N ASN A 60 21.04 0.83 -5.94
CA ASN A 60 21.82 -0.38 -6.17
C ASN A 60 21.38 -1.16 -7.41
N GLU A 61 20.44 -0.62 -8.18
CA GLU A 61 20.12 -1.16 -9.50
C GLU A 61 21.34 -0.95 -10.41
N GLN A 62 21.73 -2.00 -11.14
CA GLN A 62 22.93 -1.99 -11.96
C GLN A 62 22.60 -1.96 -13.45
N VAL A 63 21.37 -2.35 -13.81
CA VAL A 63 20.96 -2.51 -15.20
C VAL A 63 19.98 -1.42 -15.59
N VAL A 64 20.35 -0.64 -16.61
CA VAL A 64 19.43 0.31 -17.25
C VAL A 64 18.35 -0.45 -17.99
N GLN A 65 17.09 -0.23 -17.60
CA GLN A 65 15.93 -0.90 -18.20
C GLN A 65 15.23 0.05 -19.17
N GLY A 66 15.43 -0.11 -20.48
CA GLY A 66 14.75 0.70 -21.49
C GLY A 66 15.06 2.20 -21.41
N GLY A 67 16.31 2.56 -21.05
CA GLY A 67 16.75 3.95 -20.91
C GLY A 67 16.35 4.61 -19.58
N ILE A 68 15.75 3.87 -18.66
CA ILE A 68 15.36 4.36 -17.34
C ILE A 68 16.59 4.34 -16.41
N SER A 69 16.83 5.45 -15.71
CA SER A 69 17.90 5.57 -14.72
C SER A 69 17.81 4.47 -13.65
N THR A 70 18.94 3.96 -13.20
CA THR A 70 19.03 2.98 -12.11
C THR A 70 18.69 3.55 -10.73
N GLU A 71 18.45 4.87 -10.63
CA GLU A 71 18.09 5.52 -9.38
C GLU A 71 16.58 5.74 -9.23
N VAL A 72 15.78 5.49 -10.28
CA VAL A 72 14.34 5.76 -10.26
C VAL A 72 13.51 4.48 -10.19
N PHE A 73 12.56 4.45 -9.25
CA PHE A 73 11.73 3.28 -8.98
C PHE A 73 10.25 3.62 -9.10
N LEU A 74 9.47 2.69 -9.66
CA LEU A 74 8.01 2.82 -9.73
C LEU A 74 7.42 2.64 -8.32
N THR A 75 6.55 3.55 -7.91
CA THR A 75 5.86 3.49 -6.60
C THR A 75 4.87 2.33 -6.56
N ARG A 76 5.16 1.31 -5.73
CA ARG A 76 4.25 0.19 -5.49
C ARG A 76 2.99 0.70 -4.79
N ARG A 77 1.83 0.15 -5.15
CA ARG A 77 0.59 0.25 -4.36
C ARG A 77 0.80 -0.35 -2.97
N LEU A 78 0.28 0.29 -1.92
CA LEU A 78 0.52 -0.12 -0.53
C LEU A 78 -0.59 -0.97 0.10
N TRP A 79 -1.60 -1.38 -0.67
CA TRP A 79 -2.77 -2.12 -0.17
C TRP A 79 -2.45 -3.48 0.50
N ASP A 80 -1.22 -3.97 0.39
CA ASP A 80 -0.69 -5.24 0.92
C ASP A 80 0.55 -5.03 1.80
N ALA A 81 0.94 -3.77 2.06
CA ALA A 81 2.17 -3.44 2.77
C ALA A 81 2.25 -4.04 4.17
N GLY A 82 1.12 -4.30 4.82
CA GLY A 82 1.07 -4.86 6.17
C GLY A 82 1.46 -6.34 6.26
N ASN A 83 1.46 -7.08 5.15
CA ASN A 83 1.80 -8.50 5.13
C ASN A 83 2.63 -8.94 3.90
N SER A 84 3.28 -8.00 3.22
CA SER A 84 4.12 -8.26 2.05
C SER A 84 5.63 -8.24 2.32
N ALA A 85 6.06 -8.28 3.58
CA ALA A 85 7.47 -8.34 3.91
C ALA A 85 8.16 -9.55 3.24
N PRO A 86 9.45 -9.45 2.86
CA PRO A 86 10.35 -8.31 3.05
C PRO A 86 10.15 -7.17 2.03
N TYR A 87 10.61 -5.97 2.38
CA TYR A 87 10.39 -4.71 1.67
C TYR A 87 11.61 -4.27 0.85
N GLY A 88 11.40 -3.25 0.02
CA GLY A 88 12.37 -2.76 -0.96
C GLY A 88 12.35 -3.59 -2.25
N HIS A 89 12.94 -3.07 -3.33
CA HIS A 89 12.97 -3.78 -4.61
C HIS A 89 13.85 -5.04 -4.59
N ARG A 90 14.76 -5.15 -3.61
CA ARG A 90 15.55 -6.36 -3.34
C ARG A 90 14.94 -7.31 -2.32
N GLY A 91 13.89 -6.89 -1.61
CA GLY A 91 13.31 -7.69 -0.51
C GLY A 91 14.31 -7.94 0.63
N ASP A 92 15.13 -6.95 0.99
CA ASP A 92 16.19 -7.06 1.99
C ASP A 92 15.92 -6.29 3.30
N LEU A 93 14.75 -5.65 3.40
CA LEU A 93 14.30 -4.93 4.59
C LEU A 93 13.17 -5.69 5.26
N THR A 94 13.29 -6.02 6.55
CA THR A 94 12.36 -6.93 7.22
C THR A 94 11.20 -6.22 7.89
N THR A 95 11.34 -4.91 8.14
CA THR A 95 10.33 -4.08 8.80
C THR A 95 9.93 -2.87 7.96
N LEU A 96 8.71 -2.37 8.17
CA LEU A 96 8.23 -1.14 7.55
C LEU A 96 9.07 0.08 7.99
N THR A 97 9.53 0.09 9.24
CA THR A 97 10.42 1.15 9.75
C THR A 97 11.74 1.16 9.00
N GLU A 98 12.39 0.01 8.81
CA GLU A 98 13.59 -0.12 7.99
C GLU A 98 13.34 0.36 6.55
N ALA A 99 12.20 -0.04 5.96
CA ALA A 99 11.78 0.41 4.64
C ALA A 99 11.66 1.93 4.54
N ILE A 100 11.00 2.58 5.52
CA ILE A 100 10.85 4.04 5.58
C ILE A 100 12.21 4.71 5.74
N MET A 101 13.05 4.24 6.67
CA MET A 101 14.36 4.84 6.96
C MET A 101 15.36 4.69 5.80
N ALA A 102 15.15 3.73 4.91
CA ALA A 102 15.94 3.52 3.70
C ALA A 102 15.62 4.49 2.54
N HIS A 103 14.62 5.38 2.68
CA HIS A 103 14.24 6.33 1.63
C HIS A 103 15.17 7.55 1.56
N GLY A 104 15.86 7.72 0.44
CA GLY A 104 16.55 8.95 0.04
C GLY A 104 15.83 9.67 -1.12
N GLY A 105 16.53 10.62 -1.72
CA GLY A 105 16.11 11.34 -2.93
C GLY A 105 14.83 12.12 -2.71
N GLU A 106 13.87 11.97 -3.63
CA GLU A 106 12.56 12.63 -3.56
C GLU A 106 11.75 12.24 -2.31
N ALA A 107 12.03 11.08 -1.72
CA ALA A 107 11.36 10.60 -0.51
C ALA A 107 12.07 11.01 0.79
N ALA A 108 13.21 11.71 0.72
CA ALA A 108 13.99 12.10 1.90
C ALA A 108 13.18 12.97 2.86
N ALA A 109 12.36 13.90 2.35
CA ALA A 109 11.50 14.75 3.19
C ALA A 109 10.49 13.93 4.01
N SER A 110 9.88 12.91 3.39
CA SER A 110 8.95 12.00 4.07
C SER A 110 9.64 11.15 5.13
N ARG A 111 10.85 10.63 4.84
CA ARG A 111 11.68 9.92 5.83
C ARG A 111 11.97 10.81 7.04
N VAL A 112 12.45 12.03 6.80
CA VAL A 112 12.81 12.98 7.86
C VAL A 112 11.58 13.36 8.68
N ALA A 113 10.42 13.58 8.04
CA ALA A 113 9.17 13.85 8.74
C ALA A 113 8.78 12.68 9.65
N PHE A 114 8.92 11.43 9.20
CA PHE A 114 8.69 10.24 10.03
C PHE A 114 9.68 10.14 11.19
N GLU A 115 10.97 10.37 10.94
CA GLU A 115 12.02 10.35 11.96
C GLU A 115 11.79 11.40 13.06
N GLN A 116 11.25 12.56 12.70
CA GLN A 116 10.92 13.65 13.63
C GLN A 116 9.67 13.41 14.47
N LEU A 117 8.83 12.43 14.12
CA LEU A 117 7.70 12.04 14.96
C LEU A 117 8.22 11.45 16.28
N GLY A 118 7.52 11.74 17.37
CA GLY A 118 7.69 10.99 18.61
C GLY A 118 7.32 9.51 18.43
N ALA A 119 7.69 8.68 19.41
CA ALA A 119 7.48 7.22 19.35
C ALA A 119 6.02 6.83 19.03
N GLN A 120 5.04 7.57 19.58
CA GLN A 120 3.63 7.37 19.27
C GLN A 120 3.31 7.64 17.80
N GLY A 121 3.73 8.79 17.25
CA GLY A 121 3.44 9.15 15.87
C GLY A 121 4.07 8.16 14.87
N GLN A 122 5.30 7.72 15.14
CA GLN A 122 5.91 6.64 14.35
C GLN A 122 5.08 5.35 14.44
N ALA A 123 4.65 4.95 15.64
CA ALA A 123 3.83 3.77 15.82
C ALA A 123 2.48 3.87 15.09
N GLU A 124 1.82 5.02 15.10
CA GLU A 124 0.54 5.25 14.40
C GLU A 124 0.69 5.07 12.88
N ILE A 125 1.76 5.59 12.28
CA ILE A 125 2.04 5.39 10.85
C ILE A 125 2.30 3.91 10.55
N ILE A 126 3.10 3.23 11.40
CA ILE A 126 3.39 1.81 11.22
C ILE A 126 2.13 0.94 11.38
N GLU A 127 1.26 1.25 12.34
CA GLU A 127 0.00 0.53 12.53
C GLU A 127 -1.00 0.79 11.39
N PHE A 128 -1.03 2.02 10.85
CA PHE A 128 -1.78 2.30 9.62
C PHE A 128 -1.29 1.45 8.45
N LEU A 129 0.02 1.41 8.19
CA LEU A 129 0.59 0.58 7.12
C LEU A 129 0.34 -0.92 7.35
N LYS A 130 0.42 -1.39 8.60
CA LYS A 130 0.06 -2.77 8.96
C LYS A 130 -1.40 -3.09 8.75
N SER A 131 -2.31 -2.10 8.74
CA SER A 131 -3.72 -2.31 8.43
C SER A 131 -4.00 -2.56 6.95
N LEU A 132 -3.04 -2.22 6.07
CA LEU A 132 -3.14 -2.44 4.63
C LEU A 132 -2.72 -3.87 4.29
N GLN A 133 -3.64 -4.82 4.42
CA GLN A 133 -3.38 -6.25 4.24
C GLN A 133 -4.29 -6.88 3.20
N MET A 134 -3.75 -7.84 2.47
CA MET A 134 -4.55 -8.81 1.72
C MET A 134 -4.89 -9.98 2.63
N LEU A 135 -6.17 -10.19 2.90
CA LEU A 135 -6.66 -11.29 3.72
C LEU A 135 -7.04 -12.50 2.86
N GLU A 136 -6.89 -13.69 3.43
CA GLU A 136 -7.32 -14.92 2.77
C GLU A 136 -8.84 -14.91 2.53
N PRO A 137 -9.31 -15.48 1.40
CA PRO A 137 -10.73 -15.63 1.14
C PRO A 137 -11.47 -16.30 2.32
N GLY A 138 -12.58 -15.70 2.74
CA GLY A 138 -13.39 -16.23 3.85
C GLY A 138 -12.90 -15.84 5.25
N THR A 139 -11.88 -14.98 5.37
CA THR A 139 -11.48 -14.43 6.67
C THR A 139 -12.68 -13.73 7.35
N PRO A 140 -13.06 -14.11 8.58
CA PRO A 140 -14.31 -13.66 9.20
C PRO A 140 -14.29 -12.19 9.66
N SER A 141 -13.13 -11.53 9.65
CA SER A 141 -12.93 -10.16 10.08
C SER A 141 -11.95 -9.45 9.16
N LEU A 142 -12.21 -8.17 8.88
CA LEU A 142 -11.30 -7.29 8.13
C LEU A 142 -10.13 -6.77 8.97
N VAL A 143 -10.23 -6.94 10.30
CA VAL A 143 -9.16 -6.61 11.24
C VAL A 143 -8.75 -7.89 11.93
N VAL A 144 -7.51 -8.29 11.75
CA VAL A 144 -6.96 -9.55 12.28
C VAL A 144 -5.68 -9.32 13.08
N ASP A 145 -5.39 -10.22 14.01
CA ASP A 145 -4.09 -10.28 14.67
C ASP A 145 -3.03 -10.87 13.73
N LYS A 146 -1.77 -10.89 14.19
CA LYS A 146 -0.63 -11.48 13.45
C LYS A 146 -0.77 -12.96 13.10
N ARG A 147 -1.82 -13.65 13.55
CA ARG A 147 -2.15 -15.06 13.25
C ARG A 147 -3.42 -15.19 12.40
N GLY A 148 -3.95 -14.08 11.86
CA GLY A 148 -5.17 -14.06 11.06
C GLY A 148 -6.46 -14.25 11.86
N LYS A 149 -6.40 -14.22 13.20
CA LYS A 149 -7.62 -14.29 14.03
C LYS A 149 -8.26 -12.92 14.14
N PRO A 150 -9.60 -12.79 14.24
CA PRO A 150 -10.24 -11.49 14.45
C PRO A 150 -9.57 -10.71 15.58
N ALA A 151 -9.12 -9.49 15.29
CA ALA A 151 -8.61 -8.62 16.32
C ALA A 151 -9.76 -8.20 17.23
N ASP A 152 -9.54 -8.24 18.54
CA ASP A 152 -10.50 -7.70 19.49
C ASP A 152 -10.60 -6.19 19.29
N LYS A 153 -11.72 -5.74 18.68
CA LYS A 153 -11.99 -4.33 18.40
C LYS A 153 -11.96 -3.48 19.68
N ALA A 154 -12.33 -4.04 20.84
CA ALA A 154 -12.30 -3.33 22.12
C ALA A 154 -10.87 -3.11 22.60
N ALA A 155 -9.98 -4.09 22.41
CA ALA A 155 -8.57 -3.96 22.75
C ALA A 155 -7.81 -3.03 21.78
N ALA A 156 -8.15 -3.06 20.48
CA ALA A 156 -7.55 -2.18 19.48
C ALA A 156 -7.92 -0.70 19.72
N ALA A 157 -9.18 -0.40 20.02
CA ALA A 157 -9.63 0.95 20.37
C ALA A 157 -9.01 1.48 21.68
N LYS A 158 -8.77 0.58 22.66
CA LYS A 158 -8.14 0.95 23.94
C LYS A 158 -6.66 1.33 23.78
N ARG A 159 -5.91 0.65 22.90
CA ARG A 159 -4.50 0.96 22.61
C ARG A 159 -4.30 2.34 21.98
N VAL A 160 -5.22 2.76 21.11
CA VAL A 160 -5.22 4.11 20.53
C VAL A 160 -5.55 5.16 21.59
N GLY A 161 -6.50 4.87 22.50
CA GLY A 161 -6.89 5.79 23.57
C GLY A 161 -5.88 5.97 24.72
N GLU A 162 -5.03 4.97 24.99
CA GLU A 162 -3.96 5.06 26.00
C GLU A 162 -2.72 5.79 25.47
N ALA A 163 -2.44 5.72 24.17
CA ALA A 163 -1.34 6.46 23.56
C ALA A 163 -1.59 7.99 23.55
N VAL A 164 -2.84 8.44 23.39
CA VAL A 164 -3.24 9.87 23.42
C VAL A 164 -3.11 10.53 24.81
N LYS A 165 -2.78 9.77 25.87
CA LYS A 165 -2.60 10.27 27.24
C LYS A 165 -1.14 10.27 27.73
N GLY A 166 -0.18 9.92 26.88
CA GLY A 166 1.25 9.84 27.20
C GLY A 166 2.05 11.05 26.75
#